data_AF-A0A7V9AM46-F1
#
_entry.id   AF-A0A7V9AM46-F1
#
_cell.length_a   1.000
_cell.length_b   1.000
_cell.length_c   1.000
_cell.angle_alpha   90.00
_cell.angle_beta   90.00
_cell.angle_gamma   90.00
#
_symmetry.space_group_name_H-M   'P 1'
#
loop_
_entity.id
_entity.type
_entity.pdbx_description
1 polymer ?
#
loop_
_entity_poly.entity_id
_entity_poly.type
_entity_poly.pdbx_seq_one_letter_code
_entity_poly.pdbx_strand_id
1 'polypeptide(L)'
;PEDVIRLMTPEIEAARAAGITAIVEPGPVGVGRRADILLAVSRATGFPLAVPTGVYREPWLPPWVRDATEDDLRDWMIGELTDGVEDSGVQAMAAAMGMRYS
;
A
#
# COMPACT_ATOMS: atom_id res chain seq x y z
N PRO A 1 11.14 7.31 9.91
CA PRO A 1 10.39 6.03 10.09
C PRO A 1 10.26 5.60 11.55
N GLU A 2 11.22 6.02 12.37
CA GLU A 2 11.45 5.70 13.78
C GLU A 2 10.24 6.03 14.66
N ASP A 3 9.63 7.21 14.47
CA ASP A 3 8.42 7.58 15.21
C ASP A 3 7.23 6.67 14.90
N VAL A 4 7.08 6.25 13.63
CA VAL A 4 6.01 5.34 13.24
C VAL A 4 6.26 3.95 13.81
N ILE A 5 7.49 3.45 13.75
CA ILE A 5 7.87 2.17 14.37
C ILE A 5 7.57 2.21 15.87
N ARG A 6 8.00 3.25 16.56
CA ARG A 6 7.76 3.44 18.00
C ARG A 6 6.26 3.44 18.32
N LEU A 7 5.44 4.11 17.51
CA LEU A 7 4.01 4.21 17.72
C LEU A 7 3.26 2.91 17.38
N MET A 8 3.64 2.23 16.29
CA MET A 8 2.90 1.10 15.76
C MET A 8 3.31 -0.24 16.36
N THR A 9 4.53 -0.37 16.90
CA THR A 9 4.99 -1.65 17.49
C THR A 9 4.01 -2.20 18.55
N PRO A 10 3.52 -1.41 19.52
CA PRO A 10 2.52 -1.90 20.49
C PRO A 10 1.23 -2.40 19.84
N GLU A 11 0.73 -1.71 18.80
CA GLU A 11 -0.50 -2.09 18.10
C GLU A 11 -0.32 -3.40 17.31
N ILE A 12 0.85 -3.60 16.72
CA ILE A 12 1.20 -4.86 16.04
C ILE A 12 1.28 -6.01 17.04
N GLU A 13 1.87 -5.80 18.21
CA GLU A 13 1.91 -6.84 19.26
C GLU A 13 0.50 -7.14 19.81
N ALA A 14 -0.36 -6.14 19.94
CA ALA A 14 -1.76 -6.33 20.31
C ALA A 14 -2.52 -7.15 19.25
N ALA A 15 -2.32 -6.84 17.96
CA ALA A 15 -2.90 -7.61 16.86
C ALA A 15 -2.42 -9.08 16.86
N ARG A 16 -1.12 -9.29 17.08
CA ARG A 16 -0.53 -10.63 17.22
C ARG A 16 -1.15 -11.39 18.39
N ALA A 17 -1.30 -10.75 19.55
CA ALA A 17 -1.92 -11.36 20.73
C ALA A 17 -3.40 -11.71 20.49
N ALA A 18 -4.09 -10.98 19.62
CA ALA A 18 -5.46 -11.27 19.18
C ALA A 18 -5.53 -12.39 18.10
N GLY A 19 -4.41 -12.97 17.68
CA GLY A 19 -4.36 -14.05 16.68
C GLY A 19 -4.35 -13.56 15.23
N ILE A 20 -4.16 -12.26 14.98
CA ILE A 20 -4.03 -11.71 13.62
C ILE A 20 -2.66 -12.10 13.06
N THR A 21 -2.62 -12.56 11.81
CA THR A 21 -1.41 -13.08 11.16
C THR A 21 -0.82 -12.16 10.10
N ALA A 22 -1.60 -11.20 9.60
CA ALA A 22 -1.17 -10.18 8.65
C ALA A 22 -2.14 -8.98 8.68
N ILE A 23 -1.68 -7.81 8.26
CA ILE A 23 -2.52 -6.62 8.09
C ILE A 23 -2.34 -6.08 6.66
N VAL A 24 -3.46 -5.71 6.04
CA VAL A 24 -3.48 -5.04 4.74
C VAL A 24 -3.77 -3.56 4.96
N GLU A 25 -2.82 -2.70 4.59
CA GLU A 25 -3.02 -1.27 4.54
C GLU A 25 -3.85 -0.95 3.28
N PRO A 26 -5.00 -0.24 3.39
CA PRO A 26 -5.90 -0.07 2.27
C PRO A 26 -5.70 1.25 1.49
N GLY A 27 -4.58 1.96 1.67
CA GLY A 27 -4.31 3.29 1.14
C GLY A 27 -3.59 3.27 -0.22
N PRO A 28 -4.31 3.34 -1.36
CA PRO A 28 -3.69 3.45 -2.67
C PRO A 28 -3.11 4.85 -2.92
N VAL A 29 -2.57 5.06 -4.12
CA VAL A 29 -2.08 6.38 -4.55
C VAL A 29 -3.20 7.43 -4.44
N GLY A 30 -2.86 8.62 -3.93
CA GLY A 30 -3.78 9.74 -3.71
C GLY A 30 -4.19 9.96 -2.26
N VAL A 31 -3.98 8.98 -1.37
CA VAL A 31 -4.31 9.10 0.08
C VAL A 31 -3.11 8.87 1.00
N GLY A 32 -1.89 8.98 0.47
CA GLY A 32 -0.66 8.91 1.27
C GLY A 32 -0.07 7.51 1.42
N ARG A 33 -0.15 6.66 0.38
CA ARG A 33 0.53 5.35 0.31
C ARG A 33 2.03 5.49 0.67
N ARG A 34 2.50 4.70 1.62
CA ARG A 34 3.90 4.73 2.13
C ARG A 34 4.46 3.31 2.30
N ALA A 35 4.77 2.65 1.18
CA ALA A 35 5.34 1.31 1.16
C ALA A 35 6.68 1.23 1.93
N ASP A 36 7.48 2.30 1.89
CA ASP A 36 8.73 2.44 2.64
C ASP A 36 8.53 2.35 4.16
N ILE A 37 7.49 3.00 4.68
CA ILE A 37 7.16 2.99 6.11
C ILE A 37 6.60 1.63 6.54
N LEU A 38 5.69 1.05 5.73
CA LEU A 38 5.16 -0.29 5.99
C LEU A 38 6.27 -1.34 6.02
N LEU A 39 7.23 -1.26 5.09
CA LEU A 39 8.40 -2.12 5.09
C LEU A 39 9.24 -1.96 6.36
N ALA A 40 9.49 -0.71 6.77
CA ALA A 40 10.27 -0.43 7.97
C ALA A 40 9.61 -1.00 9.24
N VAL A 41 8.28 -0.85 9.39
CA VAL A 41 7.52 -1.42 10.51
C VAL A 41 7.48 -2.95 10.45
N SER A 42 7.25 -3.53 9.27
CA SER A 42 7.22 -4.98 9.07
C SER A 42 8.56 -5.62 9.45
N ARG A 43 9.69 -5.02 9.03
CA ARG A 43 11.03 -5.46 9.41
C ARG A 43 11.30 -5.32 10.91
N ALA A 44 10.88 -4.21 11.52
CA ALA A 44 11.10 -3.96 12.95
C ALA A 44 10.31 -4.90 13.86
N THR A 45 9.11 -5.31 13.45
CA THR A 45 8.19 -6.13 14.27
C THR A 45 8.16 -7.61 13.84
N GLY A 46 8.76 -7.94 12.70
CA GLY A 46 8.66 -9.27 12.09
C GLY A 46 7.21 -9.66 11.74
N PHE A 47 6.34 -8.67 11.54
CA PHE A 47 4.92 -8.88 11.26
C PHE A 47 4.60 -8.59 9.79
N PRO A 48 3.85 -9.47 9.09
CA PRO A 48 3.49 -9.25 7.69
C PRO A 48 2.55 -8.04 7.50
N LEU A 49 2.99 -7.06 6.72
CA LEU A 49 2.19 -5.91 6.30
C LEU A 49 2.13 -5.88 4.78
N ALA A 50 0.93 -5.69 4.24
CA ALA A 50 0.69 -5.60 2.81
C ALA A 50 0.28 -4.18 2.40
N VAL A 51 0.73 -3.77 1.21
CA VAL A 51 0.40 -2.49 0.57
C VAL A 51 -0.36 -2.75 -0.72
N PRO A 52 -1.35 -1.90 -1.11
CA PRO A 52 -2.10 -2.09 -2.33
C PRO A 52 -1.45 -1.36 -3.51
N THR A 53 -1.68 -1.89 -4.72
CA THR A 53 -1.51 -1.14 -5.97
C THR A 53 -2.80 -0.39 -6.33
N GLY A 54 -2.74 0.56 -7.25
CA GLY A 54 -3.89 1.30 -7.75
C GLY A 54 -4.02 2.71 -7.16
N VAL A 55 -5.16 3.34 -7.44
CA VAL A 55 -5.43 4.77 -7.21
C VAL A 55 -6.78 4.98 -6.53
N TYR A 56 -6.86 6.02 -5.70
CA TYR A 56 -8.11 6.46 -5.11
C TYR A 56 -8.98 7.24 -6.10
N ARG A 57 -10.21 7.61 -5.69
CA ARG A 57 -11.14 8.38 -6.54
C ARG A 57 -10.84 9.89 -6.56
N GLU A 58 -11.51 10.61 -7.47
CA GLU A 58 -11.50 12.07 -7.52
C GLU A 58 -11.94 12.71 -6.19
N PRO A 59 -11.35 13.85 -5.78
CA PRO A 59 -10.35 14.68 -6.51
C PRO A 59 -8.89 14.22 -6.34
N TRP A 60 -8.65 13.10 -5.67
CA TRP A 60 -7.32 12.67 -5.22
C TRP A 60 -6.49 11.93 -6.29
N LEU A 61 -7.00 11.88 -7.53
CA LEU A 61 -6.29 11.30 -8.66
C LEU A 61 -5.07 12.16 -9.04
N PRO A 62 -3.86 11.57 -9.11
CA PRO A 62 -2.70 12.22 -9.72
C PRO A 62 -2.99 12.64 -11.18
N PRO A 63 -2.34 13.71 -11.68
CA PRO A 63 -2.52 14.15 -13.06
C PRO A 63 -2.27 13.05 -14.11
N TRP A 64 -1.19 12.28 -13.96
CA TRP A 64 -0.83 11.23 -14.93
C TRP A 64 -1.91 10.15 -15.09
N VAL A 65 -2.69 9.88 -14.04
CA VAL A 65 -3.76 8.87 -14.09
C VAL A 65 -4.91 9.33 -14.99
N ARG A 66 -5.11 10.64 -15.12
CA ARG A 66 -6.13 11.20 -16.04
C ARG A 66 -5.73 11.05 -17.50
N ASP A 67 -4.42 11.02 -17.76
CA ASP A 67 -3.85 10.96 -19.11
C ASP A 67 -3.52 9.52 -19.55
N ALA A 68 -3.48 8.58 -18.60
CA ALA A 68 -3.18 7.17 -18.84
C ALA A 68 -4.35 6.41 -19.47
N THR A 69 -4.04 5.48 -20.36
CA THR A 69 -5.03 4.52 -20.87
C THR A 69 -5.32 3.41 -19.85
N GLU A 70 -6.39 2.64 -20.06
CA GLU A 70 -6.68 1.46 -19.24
C GLU A 70 -5.53 0.44 -19.29
N ASP A 71 -4.92 0.25 -20.46
CA ASP A 71 -3.77 -0.64 -20.63
C ASP A 71 -2.56 -0.13 -19.84
N ASP A 72 -2.26 1.18 -19.89
CA ASP A 72 -1.17 1.78 -19.10
C ASP A 72 -1.37 1.58 -17.60
N LEU A 73 -2.61 1.77 -17.12
CA LEU A 73 -2.96 1.58 -15.72
C LEU A 73 -2.87 0.12 -15.29
N ARG A 74 -3.33 -0.80 -16.14
CA ARG A 74 -3.22 -2.24 -15.89
C ARG A 74 -1.75 -2.64 -15.81
N ASP A 75 -0.95 -2.26 -16.80
CA ASP A 75 0.45 -2.69 -16.89
C ASP A 75 1.27 -2.10 -15.73
N TRP A 76 0.98 -0.87 -15.31
CA TRP A 76 1.54 -0.28 -14.09
C TRP A 76 1.15 -1.07 -12.83
N MET A 77 -0.14 -1.38 -12.65
CA MET A 77 -0.58 -2.16 -11.48
C MET A 77 0.04 -3.56 -11.45
N ILE A 78 0.17 -4.21 -12.59
CA ILE A 78 0.86 -5.51 -12.70
C ILE A 78 2.34 -5.37 -12.33
N GLY A 79 3.03 -4.34 -12.83
CA GLY A 79 4.42 -4.07 -12.46
C GLY A 79 4.61 -3.90 -10.95
N GLU A 80 3.69 -3.22 -10.26
CA GLU A 80 3.76 -3.10 -8.80
C GLU A 80 3.55 -4.42 -8.06
N LEU A 81 2.75 -5.35 -8.63
CA LEU A 81 2.53 -6.69 -8.09
C LEU A 81 3.71 -7.63 -8.34
N THR A 82 4.38 -7.51 -9.49
CA THR A 82 5.45 -8.45 -9.90
C THR A 82 6.84 -7.96 -9.55
N ASP A 83 7.12 -6.68 -9.77
CA ASP A 83 8.47 -6.11 -9.73
C ASP A 83 8.69 -5.26 -8.46
N GLY A 84 7.59 -4.81 -7.85
CA GLY A 84 7.59 -4.04 -6.61
C GLY A 84 7.02 -2.64 -6.78
N VAL A 85 6.54 -2.06 -5.68
CA VAL A 85 6.04 -0.69 -5.61
C VAL A 85 7.22 0.27 -5.63
N GLU A 86 7.31 1.09 -6.67
CA GLU A 86 8.37 2.10 -6.85
C GLU A 86 9.77 1.45 -6.70
N ASP A 87 10.73 2.14 -6.07
CA ASP A 87 12.07 1.61 -5.80
C ASP A 87 12.17 0.85 -4.46
N SER A 88 11.03 0.49 -3.85
CA SER A 88 11.02 -0.05 -2.48
C SER A 88 11.46 -1.53 -2.39
N GLY A 89 11.40 -2.25 -3.51
CA GLY A 89 11.56 -3.71 -3.54
C GLY A 89 10.45 -4.47 -2.81
N VAL A 90 9.34 -3.82 -2.48
CA VAL A 90 8.15 -4.42 -1.85
C VAL A 90 7.12 -4.73 -2.92
N GLN A 91 6.76 -5.99 -3.11
CA GLN A 91 5.64 -6.37 -3.98
C GLN A 91 4.31 -5.96 -3.36
N ALA A 92 3.45 -5.32 -4.14
CA ALA A 92 2.06 -5.12 -3.75
C ALA A 92 1.35 -6.48 -3.64
N MET A 93 0.37 -6.58 -2.73
CA MET A 93 -0.36 -7.84 -2.53
C MET A 93 -1.72 -7.87 -3.22
N ALA A 94 -2.34 -6.70 -3.41
CA ALA A 94 -3.69 -6.59 -3.98
C ALA A 94 -3.86 -5.28 -4.75
N ALA A 95 -4.68 -5.29 -5.79
CA ALA A 95 -5.10 -4.08 -6.49
C ALA A 95 -6.33 -3.46 -5.81
N ALA A 96 -6.26 -2.16 -5.52
CA ALA A 96 -7.36 -1.37 -5.01
C ALA A 96 -7.72 -0.28 -6.03
N MET A 97 -8.97 -0.28 -6.50
CA MET A 97 -9.49 0.71 -7.43
C MET A 97 -10.70 1.42 -6.83
N GLY A 98 -10.63 2.74 -6.71
CA GLY A 98 -11.78 3.54 -6.27
C GLY A 98 -12.91 3.52 -7.31
N MET A 99 -14.09 3.05 -6.94
CA MET A 99 -15.27 3.10 -7.81
C MET A 99 -15.79 4.54 -7.95
N ARG A 100 -16.05 4.98 -9.20
CA ARG A 100 -16.85 6.19 -9.46
C ARG A 100 -18.31 5.87 -9.14
N TYR A 101 -18.96 6.72 -8.35
CA TYR A 101 -20.43 6.78 -8.34
C TYR A 101 -20.83 7.79 -9.42
N SER A 102 -21.48 7.30 -10.46
CA SER A 102 -22.18 8.11 -11.48
C SER A 102 -23.47 8.69 -10.92
#